data_AF-A0A951KXM6-F1
#
_entry.id   AF-A0A951KXM6-F1
#
_cell.length_a   1.000
_cell.length_b   1.000
_cell.length_c   1.000
_cell.angle_alpha   90.00
_cell.angle_beta   90.00
_cell.angle_gamma   90.00
#
_symmetry.space_group_name_H-M   'P 1'
#
loop_
_entity.id
_entity.type
_entity.pdbx_description
1 polymer ?
#
loop_
_entity_poly.entity_id
_entity_poly.type
_entity_poly.pdbx_seq_one_letter_code
_entity_poly.pdbx_strand_id
1 'polypeptide(L)'
;MRGGLLTHRIVSRRKPVVLLPAIGLVVGGLAIAFAQATGKSVNEVLFSGQAQLPGLVGQPGTWSLAALSWLIVFKGLAYALSLGSFRGGPTFPALFLGAAGGIMASHLPGFPIQAAIAVGMGAANVSVLLLPLSAVVLATLLTSHAGSNLEPLIIVGVVVSYIVTLLLTRSPTPVSEAAPQPAPTPALAPTPSG
;
A
#
# COMPACT_ATOMS: atom_id res chain seq x y z
N MET A 1 6.01 -0.01 -2.17
CA MET A 1 5.61 -1.31 -2.78
C MET A 1 6.68 -1.82 -3.76
N ARG A 2 7.73 -2.51 -3.28
CA ARG A 2 8.78 -3.06 -4.16
C ARG A 2 8.33 -4.32 -4.94
N GLY A 3 7.37 -5.07 -4.39
CA GLY A 3 6.82 -6.28 -5.03
C GLY A 3 6.18 -6.03 -6.40
N GLY A 4 5.33 -5.00 -6.53
CA GLY A 4 4.64 -4.69 -7.79
C GLY A 4 5.56 -4.31 -8.95
N LEU A 5 6.72 -3.72 -8.66
CA LEU A 5 7.73 -3.38 -9.67
C LEU A 5 8.43 -4.62 -10.24
N LEU A 6 8.64 -5.64 -9.40
CA LEU A 6 9.22 -6.92 -9.83
C LEU A 6 8.24 -7.68 -10.74
N THR A 7 6.96 -7.74 -10.37
CA THR A 7 5.92 -8.36 -11.21
C THR A 7 5.78 -7.63 -12.55
N HIS A 8 5.70 -6.30 -12.55
CA HIS A 8 5.62 -5.50 -13.77
C HIS A 8 6.82 -5.73 -14.72
N ARG A 9 8.03 -5.83 -14.18
CA ARG A 9 9.25 -6.05 -14.99
C ARG A 9 9.30 -7.44 -15.62
N ILE A 10 8.73 -8.44 -14.96
CA ILE A 10 8.66 -9.84 -15.45
C ILE A 10 7.52 -10.01 -16.47
N VAL A 11 6.34 -9.46 -16.19
CA VAL A 11 5.15 -9.57 -17.05
C VAL A 11 5.35 -8.87 -18.39
N SER A 12 5.90 -7.66 -18.39
CA SER A 12 6.00 -6.82 -19.58
C SER A 12 7.05 -7.29 -20.61
N ARG A 13 7.93 -8.25 -20.27
CA ARG A 13 9.04 -8.63 -21.16
C ARG A 13 8.91 -9.94 -21.92
N ARG A 14 8.11 -10.94 -21.50
CA ARG A 14 8.15 -12.25 -22.21
C ARG A 14 6.85 -13.02 -22.49
N LYS A 15 5.78 -13.03 -21.67
CA LYS A 15 4.54 -13.83 -21.95
C LYS A 15 3.27 -13.36 -21.20
N PRO A 16 2.66 -12.21 -21.53
CA PRO A 16 1.47 -11.70 -20.81
C PRO A 16 0.27 -12.66 -20.87
N VAL A 17 0.09 -13.38 -21.99
CA VAL A 17 -1.04 -14.28 -22.22
C VAL A 17 -1.09 -15.46 -21.23
N VAL A 18 0.05 -15.93 -20.74
CA VAL A 18 0.12 -17.05 -19.78
C VAL A 18 0.25 -16.55 -18.34
N LEU A 19 0.99 -15.47 -18.15
CA LEU A 19 1.31 -14.99 -16.81
C LEU A 19 0.13 -14.29 -16.15
N LEU A 20 -0.72 -13.58 -16.91
CA LEU A 20 -1.91 -12.93 -16.36
C LEU A 20 -2.94 -13.94 -15.81
N PRO A 21 -3.33 -15.01 -16.53
CA PRO A 21 -4.16 -16.07 -15.96
C PRO A 21 -3.52 -16.73 -14.74
N ALA A 22 -2.21 -16.99 -14.75
CA ALA A 22 -1.53 -17.59 -13.61
C ALA A 22 -1.62 -16.69 -12.35
N ILE A 23 -1.42 -15.38 -12.51
CA ILE A 23 -1.57 -14.42 -11.41
C ILE A 23 -3.04 -14.35 -10.96
N GLY A 24 -3.99 -14.39 -11.89
CA GLY A 24 -5.42 -14.49 -11.58
C GLY A 24 -5.75 -15.74 -10.75
N LEU A 25 -5.17 -16.89 -11.08
CA LEU A 25 -5.32 -18.13 -10.31
C LEU A 25 -4.72 -18.02 -8.91
N VAL A 26 -3.55 -17.38 -8.78
CA VAL A 26 -2.96 -17.12 -7.45
C VAL A 26 -3.86 -16.22 -6.62
N VAL A 27 -4.39 -15.13 -7.20
CA VAL A 27 -5.33 -14.23 -6.52
C VAL A 27 -6.62 -14.96 -6.11
N GLY A 28 -7.16 -15.81 -6.99
CA GLY A 28 -8.30 -16.67 -6.69
C GLY A 28 -8.01 -17.66 -5.55
N GLY A 29 -6.84 -18.31 -5.58
CA GLY A 29 -6.39 -19.21 -4.53
C GLY A 29 -6.22 -18.52 -3.18
N LEU A 30 -5.67 -17.31 -3.15
CA LEU A 30 -5.58 -16.49 -1.93
C LEU A 30 -6.97 -16.17 -1.37
N ALA A 31 -7.94 -15.84 -2.22
CA ALA A 31 -9.30 -15.56 -1.78
C ALA A 31 -10.01 -16.80 -1.20
N ILE A 32 -9.84 -17.97 -1.84
CA ILE A 32 -10.38 -19.24 -1.35
C ILE A 32 -9.73 -19.61 -0.01
N ALA A 33 -8.40 -19.50 0.09
CA ALA A 33 -7.67 -19.78 1.33
C ALA A 33 -8.16 -18.88 2.49
N PHE A 34 -8.38 -17.59 2.22
CA PHE A 34 -8.95 -16.66 3.19
C PHE A 34 -10.36 -17.08 3.65
N ALA A 35 -11.24 -17.44 2.72
CA ALA A 35 -12.60 -17.85 3.04
C ALA A 35 -12.61 -19.13 3.90
N GLN A 36 -11.76 -20.10 3.58
CA GLN A 36 -11.62 -21.34 4.36
C GLN A 36 -11.03 -21.08 5.75
N ALA A 37 -10.10 -20.13 5.89
CA ALA A 37 -9.47 -19.80 7.16
C ALA A 37 -10.37 -18.98 8.11
N THR A 38 -11.31 -18.19 7.57
CA THR A 38 -12.07 -17.19 8.36
C THR A 38 -13.58 -17.38 8.34
N GLY A 39 -14.11 -18.18 7.41
CA GLY A 39 -15.55 -18.28 7.15
C GLY A 39 -16.17 -17.03 6.49
N LYS A 40 -15.36 -16.03 6.13
CA LYS A 40 -15.82 -14.80 5.46
C LYS A 40 -15.85 -14.98 3.94
N SER A 41 -16.55 -14.07 3.25
CA SER A 41 -16.70 -14.15 1.79
C SER A 41 -15.37 -14.00 1.06
N VAL A 42 -15.16 -14.77 -0.02
CA VAL A 42 -14.04 -14.61 -0.96
C VAL A 42 -13.97 -13.19 -1.55
N ASN A 43 -15.11 -12.50 -1.61
CA ASN A 43 -15.25 -11.15 -2.18
C ASN A 43 -14.46 -10.10 -1.40
N GLU A 44 -14.19 -10.36 -0.12
CA GLU A 44 -13.38 -9.49 0.75
C GLU A 44 -11.93 -9.38 0.25
N VAL A 45 -11.44 -10.42 -0.43
CA VAL A 45 -10.08 -10.46 -1.01
C VAL A 45 -10.10 -10.12 -2.50
N LEU A 46 -11.02 -10.69 -3.28
CA LEU A 46 -11.02 -10.62 -4.76
C LEU A 46 -11.21 -9.21 -5.32
N PHE A 47 -12.11 -8.43 -4.71
CA PHE A 47 -12.52 -7.15 -5.27
C PHE A 47 -11.84 -5.97 -4.59
N SER A 48 -12.09 -4.75 -5.09
CA SER A 48 -11.49 -3.53 -4.56
C SER A 48 -11.81 -3.29 -3.07
N GLY A 49 -12.87 -3.90 -2.54
CA GLY A 49 -13.37 -3.66 -1.19
C GLY A 49 -14.40 -2.53 -1.13
N GLN A 50 -14.65 -1.79 -2.21
CA GLN A 50 -15.61 -0.67 -2.21
C GLN A 50 -17.02 -1.10 -1.81
N ALA A 51 -17.53 -2.20 -2.39
CA ALA A 51 -18.87 -2.71 -2.10
C ALA A 51 -18.96 -3.37 -0.72
N GLN A 52 -17.84 -3.87 -0.21
CA GLN A 52 -17.72 -4.57 1.07
C GLN A 52 -17.48 -3.59 2.23
N LEU A 53 -16.95 -2.41 1.95
CA LEU A 53 -16.54 -1.41 2.94
C LEU A 53 -17.66 -1.07 3.93
N PRO A 54 -18.92 -0.81 3.51
CA PRO A 54 -20.01 -0.52 4.44
C PRO A 54 -20.27 -1.67 5.42
N GLY A 55 -20.15 -2.92 4.97
CA GLY A 55 -20.30 -4.11 5.82
C GLY A 55 -19.17 -4.25 6.83
N LEU A 56 -17.93 -4.01 6.41
CA LEU A 56 -16.75 -4.05 7.29
C LEU A 56 -16.86 -3.01 8.42
N VAL A 57 -17.22 -1.76 8.10
CA VAL A 57 -17.27 -0.66 9.09
C VAL A 57 -18.58 -0.60 9.88
N GLY A 58 -19.69 -1.06 9.30
CA GLY A 58 -21.00 -1.04 9.95
C GLY A 58 -21.22 -2.18 10.94
N GLN A 59 -20.47 -3.28 10.81
CA GLN A 59 -20.59 -4.47 11.66
C GLN A 59 -19.24 -4.97 12.18
N PRO A 60 -18.42 -4.11 12.82
CA PRO A 60 -17.06 -4.46 13.23
C PRO A 60 -17.04 -5.58 14.28
N GLY A 61 -18.08 -5.70 15.12
CA GLY A 61 -18.21 -6.78 16.10
C GLY A 61 -18.35 -8.18 15.49
N THR A 62 -18.65 -8.28 14.19
CA THR A 62 -18.68 -9.58 13.48
C THR A 62 -17.30 -10.05 13.04
N TRP A 63 -16.27 -9.23 13.24
CA TRP A 63 -14.90 -9.49 12.83
C TRP A 63 -14.02 -9.75 14.05
N SER A 64 -13.45 -10.95 14.13
CA SER A 64 -12.42 -11.23 15.12
C SER A 64 -11.09 -10.59 14.71
N LEU A 65 -10.22 -10.32 15.69
CA LEU A 65 -8.87 -9.80 15.43
C LEU A 65 -8.07 -10.72 14.49
N ALA A 66 -8.27 -12.04 14.62
CA ALA A 66 -7.67 -13.04 13.75
C ALA A 66 -8.23 -13.00 12.31
N ALA A 67 -9.54 -12.77 12.14
CA ALA A 67 -10.11 -12.64 10.80
C ALA A 67 -9.61 -11.37 10.11
N LEU A 68 -9.46 -10.26 10.85
CA LEU A 68 -8.90 -9.01 10.32
C LEU A 68 -7.42 -9.14 9.95
N SER A 69 -6.62 -9.83 10.76
CA SER A 69 -5.22 -10.07 10.43
C SER A 69 -5.07 -10.93 9.17
N TRP A 70 -5.86 -12.01 9.04
CA TRP A 70 -5.91 -12.79 7.80
C TRP A 70 -6.38 -11.97 6.61
N LEU A 71 -7.38 -11.11 6.79
CA LEU A 71 -7.86 -10.22 5.73
C LEU A 71 -6.75 -9.31 5.22
N ILE A 72 -5.99 -8.68 6.13
CA ILE A 72 -4.88 -7.80 5.77
C ILE A 72 -3.81 -8.56 4.98
N VAL A 73 -3.45 -9.77 5.42
CA VAL A 73 -2.43 -10.60 4.75
C VAL A 73 -2.91 -11.01 3.36
N PHE A 74 -4.06 -11.69 3.25
CA PHE A 74 -4.54 -12.24 1.99
C PHE A 74 -4.91 -11.14 0.98
N LYS A 75 -5.64 -10.11 1.42
CA LYS A 75 -5.99 -8.99 0.54
C LYS A 75 -4.76 -8.15 0.19
N GLY A 76 -3.84 -7.91 1.13
CA GLY A 76 -2.59 -7.19 0.86
C GLY A 76 -1.75 -7.87 -0.22
N LEU A 77 -1.62 -9.21 -0.17
CA LEU A 77 -0.94 -10.00 -1.19
C LEU A 77 -1.66 -9.96 -2.53
N ALA A 78 -2.97 -10.21 -2.54
CA ALA A 78 -3.80 -10.15 -3.75
C ALA A 78 -3.74 -8.77 -4.41
N TYR A 79 -3.78 -7.72 -3.59
CA TYR A 79 -3.67 -6.33 -4.02
C TYR A 79 -2.30 -6.02 -4.63
N ALA A 80 -1.20 -6.42 -3.98
CA ALA A 80 0.15 -6.19 -4.50
C ALA A 80 0.40 -6.92 -5.83
N LEU A 81 -0.08 -8.16 -5.95
CA LEU A 81 -0.02 -8.94 -7.19
C LEU A 81 -0.86 -8.28 -8.29
N SER A 82 -2.07 -7.87 -7.95
CA SER A 82 -3.00 -7.28 -8.91
C SER A 82 -2.51 -5.93 -9.43
N LEU A 83 -1.98 -5.07 -8.56
CA LEU A 83 -1.46 -3.75 -8.94
C LEU A 83 -0.24 -3.84 -9.87
N GLY A 84 0.57 -4.90 -9.73
CA GLY A 84 1.73 -5.14 -10.59
C GLY A 84 1.41 -5.81 -11.94
N SER A 85 0.17 -6.29 -12.14
CA SER A 85 -0.15 -7.23 -13.22
C SER A 85 -1.41 -6.87 -14.01
N PHE A 86 -2.43 -6.32 -13.35
CA PHE A 86 -3.69 -5.91 -13.94
C PHE A 86 -3.85 -4.39 -13.94
N ARG A 87 -4.74 -3.88 -14.78
CA ARG A 87 -5.10 -2.46 -14.79
C ARG A 87 -6.17 -2.22 -13.73
N GLY A 88 -5.91 -1.26 -12.83
CA GLY A 88 -6.82 -0.90 -11.76
C GLY A 88 -6.22 0.18 -10.87
N GLY A 89 -7.08 0.88 -10.11
CA GLY A 89 -6.67 1.93 -9.18
C GLY A 89 -6.31 1.37 -7.80
N PRO A 90 -5.38 2.01 -7.07
CA PRO A 90 -4.92 1.56 -5.74
C PRO A 90 -5.85 1.97 -4.58
N THR A 91 -6.75 2.93 -4.79
CA THR A 91 -7.41 3.69 -3.72
C THR A 91 -8.30 2.84 -2.82
N PHE A 92 -9.30 2.14 -3.38
CA PHE A 92 -10.25 1.37 -2.56
C PHE A 92 -9.62 0.16 -1.84
N PRO A 93 -8.72 -0.62 -2.46
CA PRO A 93 -7.99 -1.66 -1.74
C PRO A 93 -7.22 -1.11 -0.54
N ALA A 94 -6.58 0.06 -0.70
CA ALA A 94 -5.86 0.73 0.38
C ALA A 94 -6.82 1.21 1.48
N LEU A 95 -7.93 1.88 1.12
CA LEU A 95 -8.95 2.32 2.08
C LEU A 95 -9.54 1.14 2.86
N PHE A 96 -9.86 0.03 2.19
CA PHE A 96 -10.43 -1.14 2.81
C PHE A 96 -9.46 -1.83 3.79
N LEU A 97 -8.19 -1.98 3.40
CA LEU A 97 -7.13 -2.44 4.30
C LEU A 97 -6.91 -1.49 5.49
N GLY A 98 -6.98 -0.18 5.23
CA GLY A 98 -6.90 0.85 6.26
C GLY A 98 -8.06 0.79 7.26
N ALA A 99 -9.28 0.57 6.80
CA ALA A 99 -10.44 0.37 7.66
C ALA A 99 -10.28 -0.88 8.54
N ALA A 100 -9.83 -2.01 7.97
CA ALA A 100 -9.55 -3.22 8.73
C ALA A 100 -8.46 -2.99 9.80
N GLY A 101 -7.36 -2.33 9.44
CA GLY A 101 -6.31 -1.94 10.40
C GLY A 101 -6.80 -0.97 11.47
N GLY A 102 -7.70 -0.05 11.11
CA GLY A 102 -8.36 0.87 12.04
C GLY A 102 -9.25 0.15 13.06
N ILE A 103 -10.02 -0.86 12.64
CA ILE A 103 -10.81 -1.71 13.56
C ILE A 103 -9.87 -2.45 14.52
N MET A 104 -8.73 -2.95 14.04
CA MET A 104 -7.75 -3.57 14.94
C MET A 104 -7.18 -2.54 15.93
N ALA A 105 -6.87 -1.33 15.48
CA ALA A 105 -6.33 -0.25 16.32
C ALA A 105 -7.35 0.30 17.33
N SER A 106 -8.66 0.15 17.11
CA SER A 106 -9.67 0.62 18.07
C SER A 106 -9.69 -0.15 19.39
N HIS A 107 -8.97 -1.27 19.47
CA HIS A 107 -8.73 -1.97 20.73
C HIS A 107 -7.71 -1.26 21.63
N LEU A 108 -7.03 -0.21 21.13
CA LEU A 108 -6.16 0.63 21.94
C LEU A 108 -6.98 1.48 22.91
N PRO A 109 -6.53 1.64 24.16
CA PRO A 109 -7.25 2.43 25.15
C PRO A 109 -7.38 3.88 24.69
N GLY A 110 -8.61 4.41 24.71
CA GLY A 110 -8.90 5.78 24.35
C GLY A 110 -8.96 6.06 22.84
N PHE A 111 -9.03 5.02 21.98
CA PHE A 111 -9.18 5.21 20.53
C PHE A 111 -10.57 4.77 20.03
N PRO A 112 -11.54 5.70 19.89
CA PRO A 112 -12.88 5.37 19.41
C PRO A 112 -12.85 4.69 18.04
N ILE A 113 -13.69 3.67 17.84
CA ILE A 113 -13.65 2.84 16.64
C ILE A 113 -13.88 3.62 15.34
N GLN A 114 -14.78 4.60 15.35
CA GLN A 114 -15.06 5.46 14.20
C GLN A 114 -13.82 6.29 13.82
N ALA A 115 -13.16 6.85 14.84
CA ALA A 115 -11.93 7.62 14.67
C ALA A 115 -10.79 6.73 14.15
N ALA A 116 -10.65 5.52 14.71
CA ALA A 116 -9.61 4.57 14.33
C ALA A 116 -9.77 4.09 12.87
N ILE A 117 -11.00 3.80 12.44
CA ILE A 117 -11.32 3.49 11.06
C ILE A 117 -10.95 4.65 10.14
N ALA A 118 -11.39 5.88 10.45
CA ALA A 118 -11.12 7.04 9.61
C ALA A 118 -9.62 7.33 9.46
N VAL A 119 -8.89 7.29 10.58
CA VAL A 119 -7.42 7.43 10.62
C VAL A 119 -6.75 6.31 9.82
N GLY A 120 -7.18 5.06 10.01
CA GLY A 120 -6.63 3.90 9.29
C GLY A 120 -6.84 3.99 7.78
N MET A 121 -8.03 4.40 7.34
CA MET A 121 -8.35 4.64 5.93
C MET A 121 -7.45 5.72 5.32
N GLY A 122 -7.32 6.87 5.99
CA GLY A 122 -6.44 7.95 5.55
C GLY A 122 -4.98 7.53 5.49
N ALA A 123 -4.48 6.90 6.56
CA ALA A 123 -3.10 6.42 6.68
C ALA A 123 -2.75 5.39 5.59
N ALA A 124 -3.59 4.38 5.38
CA ALA A 124 -3.35 3.40 4.33
C ALA A 124 -3.38 4.04 2.93
N ASN A 125 -4.32 4.95 2.67
CA ASN A 125 -4.44 5.61 1.37
C ASN A 125 -3.23 6.51 1.06
N VAL A 126 -2.77 7.33 2.02
CA VAL A 126 -1.59 8.19 1.83
C VAL A 126 -0.31 7.38 1.66
N SER A 127 -0.19 6.23 2.33
CA SER A 127 0.99 5.36 2.21
C SER A 127 1.18 4.80 0.79
N VAL A 128 0.12 4.79 -0.01
CA VAL A 128 0.16 4.33 -1.40
C VAL A 128 0.18 5.49 -2.38
N LEU A 129 -0.71 6.47 -2.20
CA LEU A 129 -0.88 7.58 -3.16
C LEU A 129 0.18 8.66 -3.00
N LEU A 130 0.76 8.83 -1.81
CA LEU A 130 1.64 9.95 -1.45
C LEU A 130 0.99 11.33 -1.67
N LEU A 131 -0.34 11.40 -1.61
CA LEU A 131 -1.14 12.62 -1.74
C LEU A 131 -1.87 12.89 -0.41
N PRO A 132 -1.24 13.58 0.57
CA PRO A 132 -1.78 13.70 1.92
C PRO A 132 -3.12 14.43 1.95
N LEU A 133 -3.26 15.54 1.21
CA LEU A 133 -4.52 16.31 1.18
C LEU A 133 -5.67 15.46 0.64
N SER A 134 -5.46 14.76 -0.48
CA SER A 134 -6.47 13.87 -1.05
C SER A 134 -6.83 12.72 -0.11
N ALA A 135 -5.85 12.17 0.60
CA ALA A 135 -6.11 11.11 1.58
C ALA A 135 -6.95 11.60 2.76
N VAL A 136 -6.66 12.80 3.30
CA VAL A 136 -7.48 13.43 4.34
C VAL A 136 -8.90 13.63 3.84
N VAL A 137 -9.08 14.24 2.67
CA VAL A 137 -10.42 14.53 2.10
C VAL A 137 -11.21 13.24 1.86
N LEU A 138 -10.58 12.19 1.31
CA LEU A 138 -11.27 10.93 1.08
C LEU A 138 -11.68 10.26 2.39
N ALA A 139 -10.81 10.25 3.40
CA ALA A 139 -11.13 9.69 4.70
C ALA A 139 -12.28 10.47 5.36
N THR A 140 -12.22 11.79 5.40
CA THR A 140 -13.25 12.64 6.02
C THR A 140 -14.60 12.51 5.31
N LEU A 141 -14.62 12.49 3.97
CA LEU A 141 -15.87 12.34 3.22
C LEU A 141 -16.51 10.96 3.45
N LEU A 142 -15.72 9.89 3.43
CA LEU A 142 -16.22 8.52 3.63
C LEU A 142 -16.67 8.26 5.07
N THR A 143 -16.13 9.00 6.05
CA THR A 143 -16.52 8.88 7.46
C THR A 143 -17.29 10.09 7.98
N SER A 144 -17.86 10.90 7.09
CA SER A 144 -18.57 12.15 7.43
C SER A 144 -19.74 11.97 8.40
N HIS A 145 -20.34 10.79 8.41
CA HIS A 145 -21.46 10.44 9.30
C HIS A 145 -21.02 9.77 10.61
N ALA A 146 -19.71 9.56 10.81
CA ALA A 146 -19.17 8.76 11.90
C ALA A 146 -18.89 9.55 13.20
N GLY A 147 -19.10 10.87 13.20
CA GLY A 147 -18.93 11.76 14.34
C GLY A 147 -18.26 13.08 13.97
N SER A 148 -18.49 14.12 14.77
CA SER A 148 -17.82 15.42 14.61
C SER A 148 -16.45 15.43 15.30
N ASN A 149 -15.52 16.28 14.81
CA ASN A 149 -14.17 16.49 15.36
C ASN A 149 -13.16 15.35 15.13
N LEU A 150 -13.36 14.53 14.09
CA LEU A 150 -12.39 13.50 13.69
C LEU A 150 -11.26 14.07 12.82
N GLU A 151 -11.46 15.25 12.24
CA GLU A 151 -10.60 15.83 11.21
C GLU A 151 -9.17 16.07 11.69
N PRO A 152 -8.92 16.66 12.88
CA PRO A 152 -7.56 16.85 13.36
C PRO A 152 -6.81 15.51 13.53
N LEU A 153 -7.50 14.48 14.00
CA LEU A 153 -6.91 13.17 14.21
C LEU A 153 -6.58 12.46 12.88
N ILE A 154 -7.48 12.57 11.90
CA ILE A 154 -7.25 12.08 10.54
C ILE A 154 -6.03 12.78 9.93
N ILE A 155 -5.93 14.11 10.05
CA ILE A 155 -4.79 14.89 9.54
C ILE A 155 -3.49 14.40 10.17
N VAL A 156 -3.42 14.29 11.50
CA VAL A 156 -2.21 13.84 12.20
C VAL A 156 -1.83 12.42 11.78
N GLY A 157 -2.78 11.48 11.75
CA GLY A 157 -2.53 10.10 11.34
C GLY A 157 -2.04 9.99 9.90
N VAL A 158 -2.62 10.77 8.98
CA VAL A 158 -2.18 10.85 7.58
C VAL A 158 -0.77 11.42 7.49
N VAL A 159 -0.46 12.52 8.19
CA VAL A 159 0.88 13.13 8.15
C VAL A 159 1.93 12.18 8.72
N VAL A 160 1.66 11.52 9.85
CA VAL A 160 2.58 10.53 10.44
C VAL A 160 2.80 9.37 9.47
N SER A 161 1.73 8.81 8.89
CA SER A 161 1.84 7.73 7.92
C SER A 161 2.61 8.15 6.67
N TYR A 162 2.39 9.37 6.17
CA TYR A 162 3.10 9.93 5.04
C TYR A 162 4.61 10.05 5.33
N ILE A 163 4.99 10.63 6.46
CA ILE A 163 6.39 10.77 6.89
C ILE A 163 7.04 9.38 7.01
N VAL A 164 6.39 8.44 7.70
CA VAL A 164 6.89 7.06 7.83
C VAL A 164 7.09 6.42 6.46
N THR A 165 6.15 6.62 5.54
CA THR A 165 6.25 6.08 4.18
C THR A 165 7.43 6.68 3.42
N LEU A 166 7.66 7.99 3.53
CA LEU A 166 8.82 8.65 2.92
C LEU A 166 10.14 8.13 3.51
N LEU A 167 10.21 7.96 4.83
CA LEU A 167 11.38 7.43 5.53
C LEU A 167 11.69 6.00 5.09
N LEU A 168 10.68 5.13 4.98
CA LEU A 168 10.84 3.74 4.56
C LEU A 168 11.19 3.60 3.07
N THR A 169 10.81 4.57 2.23
CA THR A 169 11.03 4.52 0.78
C THR A 169 12.34 5.18 0.37
N ARG A 170 12.98 5.94 1.27
CA ARG A 170 14.29 6.57 1.02
C ARG A 170 15.33 5.48 0.71
N SER A 171 15.81 5.46 -0.53
CA SER A 171 16.96 4.61 -0.89
C SER A 171 18.23 5.28 -0.38
N PRO A 172 19.22 4.53 0.14
CA PRO A 172 20.52 5.11 0.44
C PRO A 172 21.08 5.72 -0.83
N THR A 173 21.41 7.02 -0.80
CA THR A 173 22.20 7.62 -1.87
C THR A 173 23.50 6.81 -1.96
N PRO A 174 23.87 6.21 -3.10
CA PRO A 174 25.20 5.66 -3.23
C PRO A 174 26.16 6.81 -2.95
N VAL A 175 27.03 6.65 -1.94
CA VAL A 175 28.16 7.54 -1.77
C VAL A 175 28.90 7.46 -3.10
N SER A 176 28.89 8.54 -3.87
CA SER A 176 29.74 8.66 -5.04
C SER A 176 31.16 8.57 -4.50
N GLU A 177 31.78 7.39 -4.61
CA GLU A 177 33.21 7.26 -4.52
C GLU A 177 33.78 8.32 -5.46
N ALA A 178 34.56 9.25 -4.91
CA ALA A 178 35.09 10.37 -5.66
C ALA A 178 35.73 9.84 -6.94
N ALA A 179 35.26 10.33 -8.10
CA ALA A 179 35.85 9.97 -9.37
C ALA A 179 37.37 10.18 -9.29
N PRO A 180 38.20 9.23 -9.74
CA PRO A 180 39.65 9.44 -9.77
C PRO A 180 39.95 10.73 -10.52
N GLN A 181 40.60 11.66 -9.82
CA GLN A 181 41.05 12.91 -10.39
C GLN A 181 41.96 12.57 -11.60
N PRO A 182 41.75 13.16 -12.80
CA PRO A 182 42.56 12.82 -13.96
C PRO A 182 44.04 13.05 -13.63
N ALA A 183 44.87 12.02 -13.84
CA ALA A 183 46.32 12.15 -13.67
C ALA A 183 46.85 13.28 -14.57
N PRO A 184 47.82 14.08 -14.10
CA PRO A 184 48.39 15.14 -14.92
C PRO A 184 49.02 14.55 -16.19
N THR A 185 48.61 15.08 -17.35
CA THR A 185 49.13 14.69 -18.67
C THR A 185 50.66 14.87 -18.71
N PRO A 186 51.46 13.86 -19.11
CA PRO A 186 52.88 14.04 -19.31
C PRO A 186 53.14 15.07 -20.42
N ALA A 187 53.92 16.10 -20.13
CA ALA A 187 54.37 17.06 -21.13
C ALA A 187 55.21 16.33 -22.19
N LEU A 188 54.83 16.43 -23.46
CA LEU A 188 55.61 15.94 -24.59
C LEU A 188 56.96 16.66 -24.61
N ALA A 189 58.05 15.89 -24.53
CA ALA A 189 59.39 16.41 -24.72
C ALA A 189 59.55 16.98 -26.15
N PRO A 190 60.25 18.12 -26.34
CA PRO A 190 60.44 18.70 -27.66
C PRO A 190 61.29 17.76 -28.54
N THR A 191 60.80 17.49 -29.75
CA THR A 191 61.54 16.76 -30.79
C THR A 191 62.74 17.59 -31.25
N PRO A 192 63.94 17.00 -31.41
CA PRO A 192 65.10 17.72 -31.90
C PRO A 192 64.91 18.09 -33.37
N SER A 193 65.10 19.37 -33.69
CA SER A 193 65.13 19.92 -35.04
C SER A 193 66.40 19.46 -35.76
N GLY A 194 66.24 18.79 -36.90
CA GLY A 194 67.26 18.68 -37.95
C GLY A 194 67.21 19.90 -38.86
#